data_AF-A0A928XQG5-F1
#
_entry.id   AF-A0A928XQG5-F1
#
_cell.length_a   1.000
_cell.length_b   1.000
_cell.length_c   1.000
_cell.angle_alpha   90.00
_cell.angle_beta   90.00
_cell.angle_gamma   90.00
#
_symmetry.space_group_name_H-M   'P 1'
#
loop_
_entity.id
_entity.type
_entity.pdbx_description
1 polymer ?
#
loop_
_entity_poly.entity_id
_entity_poly.type
_entity_poly.pdbx_seq_one_letter_code
_entity_poly.pdbx_strand_id
1 'polypeptide(L)'
;MPDGIYITKTRCRNGAIGVVAMAETTFLFKEVNYAIEQNIGRPRTLLEIGTDVGQSSQRARSRGTRTVGLEMIKDSLPRAKDLMDEAHFAELESDAALEPVKGKRFDLVVLEGTLDRVRDPEALLRRVTPLLEDGGHVLASVANRKNGSADDSLTAAVRRIEAAGLEVMRVDVNPYIIRAAAMRLGWYGDPQHAADLKATHTMPGRFTYGHVLRPIERLIAKNAPGALAAEHVIVARLPPEPGPLTLTIGMLTLNEKESVERMIDDIRRYAPDAKILLVDSSSDETPELARAKGARVVRQLPPRGHGPAMERLMYEAAKESEALIYLDCDFTYPAEMIPKIRAMLESGVDLVNASRTSTYPKAMPVPNFMANRFFAATAQLVHGVPTTDVHSGMRGYRLSMVRAFDFDGEGDAIPLDTLILPARSNYKVVEFPIDYNERVGFSKLAKLRGTVWTFIRIAGAIGHGDRVRRGRRYSVQAR
;
A
#
# COMPACT_ATOMS: atom_id res chain seq x y z
N MET A 1 -14.76 -4.20 -13.15
CA MET A 1 -14.68 -3.63 -14.51
C MET A 1 -13.74 -4.52 -15.31
N PRO A 2 -14.08 -4.93 -16.54
CA PRO A 2 -13.22 -5.84 -17.28
C PRO A 2 -11.92 -5.12 -17.65
N ASP A 3 -10.81 -5.84 -17.51
CA ASP A 3 -9.43 -5.37 -17.59
C ASP A 3 -9.21 -4.36 -18.73
N GLY A 4 -8.72 -3.17 -18.38
CA GLY A 4 -8.47 -2.07 -19.31
C GLY A 4 -7.50 -2.48 -20.41
N ILE A 5 -8.00 -2.52 -21.65
CA ILE A 5 -7.17 -2.69 -22.84
C ILE A 5 -7.37 -1.48 -23.74
N TYR A 6 -6.33 -0.68 -23.91
CA TYR A 6 -6.34 0.52 -24.74
C TYR A 6 -5.98 0.20 -26.19
N ILE A 7 -6.78 0.70 -27.13
CA ILE A 7 -6.58 0.61 -28.57
C ILE A 7 -6.15 2.00 -29.06
N THR A 8 -5.00 2.13 -29.69
CA THR A 8 -4.62 3.37 -30.41
C THR A 8 -4.34 3.06 -31.87
N LYS A 9 -5.13 3.65 -32.77
CA LYS A 9 -4.95 3.55 -34.21
C LYS A 9 -3.95 4.62 -34.64
N THR A 10 -2.71 4.24 -34.96
CA THR A 10 -1.72 5.20 -35.49
C THR A 10 -1.51 4.95 -36.97
N ARG A 11 -1.66 5.99 -37.79
CA ARG A 11 -1.48 5.92 -39.26
C ARG A 11 0.01 6.14 -39.57
N CYS A 12 0.75 5.08 -39.92
CA CYS A 12 2.13 5.21 -40.38
C CYS A 12 2.17 5.76 -41.82
N ARG A 13 2.97 6.80 -42.06
CA ARG A 13 3.39 7.24 -43.39
C ARG A 13 4.72 6.55 -43.76
N ASN A 14 4.65 5.73 -44.80
CA ASN A 14 5.68 5.26 -45.75
C ASN A 14 7.08 4.79 -45.28
N GLY A 15 7.44 3.56 -45.68
CA GLY A 15 8.82 3.18 -46.04
C GLY A 15 9.24 1.72 -45.77
N ALA A 16 9.25 0.88 -46.81
CA ALA A 16 9.97 -0.41 -46.97
C ALA A 16 9.51 -1.71 -46.24
N ILE A 17 8.39 -2.25 -46.74
CA ILE A 17 8.04 -3.63 -47.17
C ILE A 17 8.66 -4.86 -46.44
N GLY A 18 7.76 -5.55 -45.73
CA GLY A 18 7.71 -6.99 -45.46
C GLY A 18 6.37 -7.32 -44.81
N VAL A 19 5.27 -7.36 -45.59
CA VAL A 19 3.87 -7.35 -45.10
C VAL A 19 3.10 -8.57 -45.62
N VAL A 20 2.41 -9.29 -44.72
CA VAL A 20 1.11 -9.90 -45.07
C VAL A 20 0.04 -9.08 -44.36
N ALA A 21 -0.75 -8.37 -45.14
CA ALA A 21 -1.76 -7.43 -44.69
C ALA A 21 -3.08 -8.17 -44.46
N MET A 22 -3.59 -8.10 -43.23
CA MET A 22 -5.03 -8.09 -42.97
C MET A 22 -5.31 -6.93 -42.00
N ALA A 23 -5.88 -5.86 -42.55
CA ALA A 23 -6.40 -4.65 -41.88
C ALA A 23 -5.41 -3.77 -41.08
N GLU A 24 -5.25 -2.53 -41.54
CA GLU A 24 -4.45 -1.39 -41.06
C GLU A 24 -4.59 -1.01 -39.55
N THR A 25 -4.19 -1.87 -38.62
CA THR A 25 -4.18 -1.52 -37.18
C THR A 25 -2.94 -2.07 -36.48
N THR A 26 -1.98 -1.19 -36.18
CA THR A 26 -0.82 -1.49 -35.32
C THR A 26 -1.22 -1.28 -33.86
N PHE A 27 -1.17 -2.34 -33.05
CA PHE A 27 -1.44 -2.28 -31.61
C PHE A 27 -0.12 -2.24 -30.84
N LEU A 28 0.10 -1.18 -30.05
CA LEU A 28 1.19 -1.11 -29.08
C LEU A 28 0.75 -1.82 -27.79
N PHE A 29 1.48 -2.85 -27.36
CA PHE A 29 1.31 -3.48 -26.05
C PHE A 29 2.53 -3.13 -25.19
N LYS A 30 2.30 -2.38 -24.11
CA LYS A 30 3.27 -2.23 -23.03
C LYS A 30 2.92 -3.25 -21.94
N GLU A 31 3.89 -4.09 -21.57
CA GLU A 31 3.76 -5.00 -20.43
C GLU A 31 3.59 -4.18 -19.14
N VAL A 32 2.74 -4.66 -18.24
CA VAL A 32 2.41 -3.96 -16.98
C VAL A 32 3.47 -4.29 -15.95
N ASN A 33 3.98 -3.29 -15.22
CA ASN A 33 4.78 -3.55 -14.04
C ASN A 33 3.88 -3.93 -12.86
N TYR A 34 3.60 -5.24 -12.74
CA TYR A 34 2.69 -5.77 -11.72
C TYR A 34 3.17 -5.50 -10.29
N ALA A 35 4.48 -5.53 -10.08
CA ALA A 35 5.06 -5.19 -8.78
C ALA A 35 4.80 -3.71 -8.42
N ILE A 36 4.87 -2.77 -9.38
CA ILE A 36 4.43 -1.38 -9.11
C ILE A 36 2.94 -1.35 -8.76
N GLU A 37 2.07 -1.98 -9.56
CA GLU A 37 0.62 -1.94 -9.31
C GLU A 37 0.22 -2.46 -7.93
N GLN A 38 0.86 -3.54 -7.47
CA GLN A 38 0.62 -4.11 -6.14
C GLN A 38 1.08 -3.17 -5.00
N ASN A 39 2.02 -2.29 -5.28
CA ASN A 39 2.64 -1.41 -4.30
C ASN A 39 2.08 0.03 -4.31
N ILE A 40 1.16 0.38 -5.23
CA ILE A 40 0.54 1.72 -5.29
C ILE A 40 -0.22 2.04 -3.99
N GLY A 41 -0.90 1.08 -3.37
CA GLY A 41 -1.75 1.32 -2.20
C GLY A 41 -3.00 2.17 -2.52
N ARG A 42 -3.31 3.12 -1.62
CA ARG A 42 -4.39 4.12 -1.73
C ARG A 42 -3.94 5.54 -1.33
N PRO A 43 -2.97 6.14 -2.04
CA PRO A 43 -2.53 7.50 -1.80
C PRO A 43 -3.65 8.51 -2.11
N ARG A 44 -3.58 9.72 -1.54
CA ARG A 44 -4.47 10.83 -1.93
C ARG A 44 -3.94 11.53 -3.17
N THR A 45 -2.61 11.66 -3.27
CA THR A 45 -1.91 12.31 -4.37
C THR A 45 -0.77 11.45 -4.89
N LEU A 46 -0.64 11.35 -6.21
CA LEU A 46 0.41 10.59 -6.89
C LEU A 46 1.08 11.46 -7.97
N LEU A 47 2.41 11.47 -7.97
CA LEU A 47 3.24 12.02 -9.05
C LEU A 47 3.88 10.89 -9.85
N GLU A 48 3.64 10.83 -11.15
CA GLU A 48 4.30 9.87 -12.04
C GLU A 48 5.28 10.61 -12.96
N ILE A 49 6.57 10.26 -12.86
CA ILE A 49 7.63 10.89 -13.65
C ILE A 49 8.07 9.89 -14.73
N GLY A 50 7.93 10.27 -16.00
CA GLY A 50 8.06 9.35 -17.13
C GLY A 50 6.76 8.60 -17.43
N THR A 51 5.65 9.34 -17.53
CA THR A 51 4.27 8.83 -17.57
C THR A 51 4.00 7.79 -18.67
N ASP A 52 4.59 7.95 -19.85
CA ASP A 52 4.41 7.08 -21.02
C ASP A 52 2.92 6.83 -21.34
N VAL A 53 2.37 5.69 -20.95
CA VAL A 53 0.96 5.31 -21.16
C VAL A 53 0.08 5.53 -19.92
N GLY A 54 0.62 6.05 -18.82
CA GLY A 54 -0.09 6.49 -17.62
C GLY A 54 -0.86 5.43 -16.84
N GLN A 55 -0.49 4.14 -16.97
CA GLN A 55 -1.27 3.03 -16.40
C GLN A 55 -1.29 3.03 -14.87
N SER A 56 -0.13 3.23 -14.24
CA SER A 56 0.00 3.32 -12.78
C SER A 56 -0.89 4.42 -12.22
N SER A 57 -0.86 5.61 -12.85
CA SER A 57 -1.74 6.71 -12.49
C SER A 57 -3.21 6.44 -12.77
N GLN A 58 -3.55 5.74 -13.85
CA GLN A 58 -4.94 5.41 -14.12
C GLN A 58 -5.54 4.48 -13.07
N ARG A 59 -4.74 3.49 -12.61
CA ARG A 59 -5.13 2.58 -11.53
C ARG A 59 -5.35 3.35 -10.24
N ALA A 60 -4.44 4.23 -9.88
CA ALA A 60 -4.57 5.09 -8.70
C ALA A 60 -5.81 6.01 -8.81
N ARG A 61 -6.01 6.64 -9.98
CA ARG A 61 -7.14 7.54 -10.25
C ARG A 61 -8.49 6.84 -10.16
N SER A 62 -8.59 5.59 -10.61
CA SER A 62 -9.80 4.76 -10.46
C SER A 62 -10.22 4.53 -8.99
N ARG A 63 -9.32 4.79 -8.05
CA ARG A 63 -9.53 4.70 -6.59
C ARG A 63 -9.70 6.08 -5.93
N GLY A 64 -9.84 7.14 -6.73
CA GLY A 64 -10.01 8.52 -6.23
C GLY A 64 -8.70 9.23 -5.87
N THR A 65 -7.55 8.71 -6.28
CA THR A 65 -6.26 9.41 -6.15
C THR A 65 -6.19 10.55 -7.16
N ARG A 66 -5.74 11.74 -6.72
CA ARG A 66 -5.39 12.82 -7.65
C ARG A 66 -4.02 12.55 -8.28
N THR A 67 -3.95 12.51 -9.60
CA THR A 67 -2.72 12.13 -10.31
C THR A 67 -2.13 13.26 -11.14
N VAL A 68 -0.81 13.43 -11.02
CA VAL A 68 -0.03 14.43 -11.76
C VAL A 68 1.10 13.74 -12.50
N GLY A 69 1.27 14.04 -13.79
CA GLY A 69 2.31 13.47 -14.64
C GLY A 69 3.36 14.46 -15.10
N LEU A 70 4.62 14.03 -15.10
CA LEU A 70 5.73 14.69 -15.77
C LEU A 70 6.21 13.81 -16.92
N GLU A 71 5.80 14.17 -18.14
CA GLU A 71 6.11 13.44 -19.36
C GLU A 71 7.37 14.02 -20.03
N MET A 72 8.30 13.15 -20.37
CA MET A 72 9.59 13.49 -20.98
C MET A 72 9.56 13.43 -22.51
N ILE A 73 8.55 12.79 -23.10
CA ILE A 73 8.32 12.67 -24.54
C ILE A 73 7.15 13.56 -24.94
N LYS A 74 7.44 14.68 -25.61
CA LYS A 74 6.43 15.70 -25.99
C LYS A 74 5.23 15.12 -26.75
N ASP A 75 5.46 14.13 -27.60
CA ASP A 75 4.42 13.48 -28.40
C ASP A 75 3.49 12.57 -27.56
N SER A 76 3.94 12.12 -26.40
CA SER A 76 3.14 11.31 -25.46
C SER A 76 2.27 12.17 -24.54
N LEU A 77 2.53 13.48 -24.45
CA LEU A 77 1.84 14.38 -23.51
C LEU A 77 0.31 14.45 -23.71
N PRO A 78 -0.25 14.53 -24.94
CA PRO A 78 -1.71 14.57 -25.10
C PRO A 78 -2.40 13.35 -24.47
N ARG A 79 -1.79 12.17 -24.61
CA ARG A 79 -2.29 10.95 -24.01
C ARG A 79 -2.21 10.99 -22.48
N ALA A 80 -1.11 11.47 -21.92
CA ALA A 80 -0.98 11.62 -20.47
C ALA A 80 -2.09 12.53 -19.89
N LYS A 81 -2.44 13.62 -20.61
CA LYS A 81 -3.54 14.52 -20.22
C LYS A 81 -4.91 13.86 -20.21
N ASP A 82 -5.16 12.85 -21.05
CA ASP A 82 -6.43 12.12 -21.05
C ASP A 82 -6.55 11.16 -19.86
N LEU A 83 -5.43 10.67 -19.32
CA LEU A 83 -5.39 9.60 -18.34
C LEU A 83 -5.25 10.11 -16.90
N MET A 84 -4.67 11.30 -16.72
CA MET A 84 -4.36 11.90 -15.43
C MET A 84 -5.21 13.13 -15.16
N ASP A 85 -5.19 13.65 -13.93
CA ASP A 85 -5.86 14.92 -13.61
C ASP A 85 -5.03 16.12 -14.09
N GLU A 86 -3.70 16.01 -14.04
CA GLU A 86 -2.77 16.98 -14.60
C GLU A 86 -1.59 16.27 -15.28
N ALA A 87 -1.12 16.78 -16.42
CA ALA A 87 0.09 16.28 -17.07
C ALA A 87 0.86 17.42 -17.73
N HIS A 88 2.17 17.45 -17.50
CA HIS A 88 3.07 18.48 -17.98
C HIS A 88 4.25 17.85 -18.72
N PHE A 89 4.75 18.54 -19.75
CA PHE A 89 6.04 18.17 -20.33
C PHE A 89 7.16 18.62 -19.39
N ALA A 90 8.14 17.75 -19.18
CA ALA A 90 9.29 18.02 -18.33
C ALA A 90 10.56 17.42 -18.92
N GLU A 91 11.59 18.25 -19.07
CA GLU A 91 12.93 17.79 -19.39
C GLU A 91 13.65 17.43 -18.09
N LEU A 92 13.63 16.14 -17.71
CA LEU A 92 14.06 15.66 -16.38
C LEU A 92 15.52 15.99 -16.02
N GLU A 93 16.34 16.26 -17.03
CA GLU A 93 17.76 16.63 -16.90
C GLU A 93 17.97 18.13 -16.58
N SER A 94 16.93 18.96 -16.72
CA SER A 94 16.97 20.39 -16.44
C SER A 94 16.60 20.68 -14.98
N ASP A 95 17.18 21.72 -14.37
CA ASP A 95 16.78 22.18 -13.03
C ASP A 95 15.31 22.61 -12.96
N ALA A 96 14.74 23.02 -14.09
CA ALA A 96 13.33 23.39 -14.21
C ALA A 96 12.37 22.20 -14.33
N ALA A 97 12.86 20.95 -14.34
CA ALA A 97 12.06 19.74 -14.56
C ALA A 97 10.82 19.64 -13.66
N LEU A 98 10.95 20.08 -12.40
CA LEU A 98 9.91 19.98 -11.39
C LEU A 98 9.13 21.28 -11.17
N GLU A 99 9.44 22.35 -11.91
CA GLU A 99 8.73 23.63 -11.79
C GLU A 99 7.20 23.51 -11.93
N PRO A 100 6.64 22.66 -12.84
CA PRO A 100 5.19 22.49 -12.95
C PRO A 100 4.50 21.92 -11.69
N VAL A 101 5.26 21.31 -10.79
CA VAL A 101 4.76 20.69 -9.55
C VAL A 101 5.33 21.33 -8.30
N LYS A 102 6.00 22.47 -8.44
CA LYS A 102 6.57 23.21 -7.31
C LYS A 102 5.49 23.61 -6.32
N GLY A 103 5.79 23.42 -5.04
CA GLY A 103 4.86 23.69 -3.93
C GLY A 103 3.76 22.63 -3.76
N LYS A 104 3.65 21.65 -4.66
CA LYS A 104 2.78 20.48 -4.46
C LYS A 104 3.49 19.44 -3.61
N ARG A 105 2.70 18.61 -2.92
CA ARG A 105 3.17 17.49 -2.10
C ARG A 105 2.43 16.21 -2.46
N PHE A 106 3.14 15.09 -2.41
CA PHE A 106 2.67 13.80 -2.92
C PHE A 106 2.81 12.70 -1.87
N ASP A 107 1.74 11.93 -1.67
CA ASP A 107 1.81 10.71 -0.85
C ASP A 107 2.66 9.63 -1.54
N LEU A 108 2.66 9.60 -2.89
CA LEU A 108 3.39 8.63 -3.70
C LEU A 108 4.03 9.27 -4.93
N VAL A 109 5.30 8.95 -5.19
CA VAL A 109 5.99 9.21 -6.46
C VAL A 109 6.32 7.89 -7.15
N VAL A 110 6.01 7.79 -8.45
CA VAL A 110 6.31 6.62 -9.29
C VAL A 110 7.38 6.98 -10.32
N LEU A 111 8.43 6.17 -10.36
CA LEU A 111 9.59 6.25 -11.24
C LEU A 111 9.75 4.91 -11.98
N GLU A 112 8.85 4.62 -12.92
CA GLU A 112 8.86 3.36 -13.68
C GLU A 112 9.90 3.43 -14.81
N GLY A 113 11.05 2.77 -14.63
CA GLY A 113 12.15 2.74 -15.61
C GLY A 113 12.82 4.11 -15.83
N THR A 114 12.38 5.15 -15.12
CA THR A 114 12.87 6.53 -15.27
C THR A 114 14.33 6.65 -14.83
N LEU A 115 14.72 5.94 -13.75
CA LEU A 115 16.10 5.97 -13.23
C LEU A 115 17.13 5.40 -14.22
N ASP A 116 16.70 4.50 -15.12
CA ASP A 116 17.55 3.90 -16.14
C ASP A 116 17.74 4.80 -17.39
N ARG A 117 16.94 5.86 -17.51
CA ARG A 117 16.88 6.74 -18.69
C ARG A 117 17.52 8.11 -18.47
N VAL A 118 17.70 8.51 -17.22
CA VAL A 118 18.35 9.78 -16.85
C VAL A 118 19.84 9.58 -16.65
N ARG A 119 20.63 10.61 -16.94
CA ARG A 119 22.09 10.59 -16.78
C ARG A 119 22.50 10.66 -15.31
N ASP A 120 21.78 11.45 -14.52
CA ASP A 120 22.00 11.60 -13.08
C ASP A 120 20.73 11.24 -12.27
N PRO A 121 20.51 9.95 -12.01
CA PRO A 121 19.36 9.48 -11.22
C PRO A 121 19.38 9.98 -9.77
N GLU A 122 20.56 10.22 -9.18
CA GLU A 122 20.67 10.70 -7.81
C GLU A 122 20.23 12.17 -7.70
N ALA A 123 20.62 13.02 -8.66
CA ALA A 123 20.13 14.39 -8.73
C ALA A 123 18.62 14.47 -8.96
N LEU A 124 18.04 13.56 -9.76
CA LEU A 124 16.58 13.47 -9.88
C LEU A 124 15.94 13.11 -8.52
N LEU A 125 16.43 12.07 -7.85
CA LEU A 125 15.90 11.65 -6.54
C LEU A 125 16.01 12.75 -5.48
N ARG A 126 17.12 13.50 -5.44
CA ARG A 126 17.30 14.64 -4.52
C ARG A 126 16.31 15.78 -4.78
N ARG A 127 15.92 16.00 -6.04
CA ARG A 127 14.91 17.01 -6.41
C ARG A 127 13.48 16.54 -6.14
N VAL A 128 13.23 15.24 -6.28
CA VAL A 128 11.91 14.61 -6.04
C VAL A 128 11.60 14.48 -4.55
N THR A 129 12.59 14.16 -3.71
CA THR A 129 12.39 13.89 -2.28
C THR A 129 11.65 15.00 -1.53
N PRO A 130 11.95 16.31 -1.74
CA PRO A 130 11.19 17.41 -1.13
C PRO A 130 9.72 17.52 -1.55
N LEU A 131 9.31 16.85 -2.63
CA LEU A 131 7.91 16.80 -3.06
C LEU A 131 7.10 15.74 -2.31
N LEU A 132 7.73 14.87 -1.52
CA LEU A 132 7.02 13.87 -0.73
C LEU A 132 6.35 14.51 0.50
N GLU A 133 5.18 13.98 0.84
CA GLU A 133 4.59 14.17 2.18
C GLU A 133 5.43 13.44 3.24
N ASP A 134 5.23 13.82 4.50
CA ASP A 134 5.83 13.08 5.62
C ASP A 134 5.42 11.60 5.59
N GLY A 135 6.42 10.71 5.61
CA GLY A 135 6.19 9.27 5.45
C GLY A 135 5.75 8.84 4.04
N GLY A 136 5.79 9.73 3.04
CA GLY A 136 5.41 9.45 1.65
C GLY A 136 6.39 8.51 0.94
N HIS A 137 5.93 7.88 -0.15
CA HIS A 137 6.62 6.75 -0.78
C HIS A 137 7.17 7.07 -2.17
N VAL A 138 8.22 6.35 -2.54
CA VAL A 138 8.74 6.26 -3.90
C VAL A 138 8.68 4.81 -4.34
N LEU A 139 8.07 4.58 -5.51
CA LEU A 139 8.15 3.32 -6.23
C LEU A 139 9.04 3.52 -7.44
N ALA A 140 10.22 2.91 -7.42
CA ALA A 140 11.17 3.00 -8.53
C ALA A 140 11.40 1.62 -9.15
N SER A 141 11.38 1.51 -10.47
CA SER A 141 11.83 0.28 -11.15
C SER A 141 13.14 0.48 -11.90
N VAL A 142 13.99 -0.55 -11.84
CA VAL A 142 15.28 -0.61 -12.55
C VAL A 142 15.43 -1.97 -13.22
N ALA A 143 16.00 -1.99 -14.42
CA ALA A 143 16.22 -3.24 -15.15
C ALA A 143 17.18 -4.16 -14.38
N ASN A 144 16.90 -5.46 -14.37
CA ASN A 144 17.81 -6.47 -13.86
C ASN A 144 18.92 -6.74 -14.90
N ARG A 145 19.99 -5.94 -14.86
CA ARG A 145 21.16 -6.10 -15.73
C ARG A 145 22.22 -6.87 -14.95
N LYS A 146 22.40 -8.15 -15.24
CA LYS A 146 23.58 -8.91 -14.79
C LYS A 146 24.80 -8.43 -15.57
N ASN A 147 25.33 -7.27 -15.20
CA ASN A 147 26.65 -6.85 -15.67
C ASN A 147 27.69 -7.49 -14.74
N GLY A 148 28.69 -8.17 -15.29
CA GLY A 148 29.74 -8.89 -14.54
C GLY A 148 30.67 -8.01 -13.69
N SER A 149 30.20 -6.86 -13.19
CA SER A 149 30.85 -5.97 -12.24
C SER A 149 30.39 -6.24 -10.80
N ALA A 150 31.18 -5.82 -9.82
CA ALA A 150 30.94 -6.01 -8.39
C ALA A 150 29.72 -5.24 -7.81
N ASP A 151 29.07 -4.37 -8.59
CA ASP A 151 27.82 -3.69 -8.24
C ASP A 151 26.76 -4.06 -9.30
N ASP A 152 25.72 -4.80 -8.91
CA ASP A 152 24.56 -5.04 -9.77
C ASP A 152 23.66 -3.79 -9.81
N SER A 153 22.80 -3.68 -10.83
CA SER A 153 21.96 -2.50 -11.06
C SER A 153 21.04 -2.18 -9.87
N LEU A 154 20.60 -3.21 -9.14
CA LEU A 154 19.82 -3.08 -7.92
C LEU A 154 20.63 -2.39 -6.81
N THR A 155 21.84 -2.86 -6.53
CA THR A 155 22.67 -2.32 -5.44
C THR A 155 23.01 -0.85 -5.69
N ALA A 156 23.34 -0.49 -6.93
CA ALA A 156 23.56 0.90 -7.31
C ALA A 156 22.30 1.77 -7.13
N ALA A 157 21.11 1.27 -7.52
CA ALA A 157 19.86 1.98 -7.37
C ALA A 157 19.48 2.19 -5.89
N VAL A 158 19.63 1.15 -5.07
CA VAL A 158 19.41 1.23 -3.60
C VAL A 158 20.31 2.28 -2.98
N ARG A 159 21.61 2.29 -3.30
CA ARG A 159 22.56 3.30 -2.77
C ARG A 159 22.15 4.73 -3.14
N ARG A 160 21.72 4.96 -4.38
CA ARG A 160 21.26 6.28 -4.85
C ARG A 160 19.99 6.75 -4.15
N ILE A 161 19.04 5.83 -3.93
CA ILE A 161 17.81 6.11 -3.17
C ILE A 161 18.14 6.47 -1.72
N GLU A 162 19.04 5.70 -1.06
CA GLU A 162 19.48 6.01 0.30
C GLU A 162 20.25 7.34 0.37
N ALA A 163 21.11 7.63 -0.61
CA ALA A 163 21.85 8.90 -0.70
C ALA A 163 20.92 10.12 -0.86
N ALA A 164 19.73 9.93 -1.42
CA ALA A 164 18.69 10.96 -1.50
C ALA A 164 17.92 11.17 -0.19
N GLY A 165 18.27 10.46 0.89
CA GLY A 165 17.60 10.55 2.20
C GLY A 165 16.35 9.69 2.34
N LEU A 166 16.10 8.79 1.38
CA LEU A 166 14.97 7.86 1.42
C LEU A 166 15.36 6.56 2.12
N GLU A 167 14.43 6.00 2.86
CA GLU A 167 14.55 4.67 3.44
C GLU A 167 14.01 3.61 2.48
N VAL A 168 14.85 2.66 2.06
CA VAL A 168 14.39 1.47 1.31
C VAL A 168 13.66 0.51 2.25
N MET A 169 12.39 0.26 1.96
CA MET A 169 11.49 -0.55 2.78
C MET A 169 11.54 -2.02 2.37
N ARG A 170 11.45 -2.29 1.06
CA ARG A 170 11.52 -3.62 0.46
C ARG A 170 11.90 -3.52 -1.01
N VAL A 171 12.28 -4.66 -1.58
CA VAL A 171 12.49 -4.82 -3.03
C VAL A 171 11.64 -5.99 -3.48
N ASP A 172 10.75 -5.70 -4.41
CA ASP A 172 9.99 -6.71 -5.14
C ASP A 172 10.60 -6.87 -6.53
N VAL A 173 10.18 -7.87 -7.29
CA VAL A 173 10.67 -8.08 -8.66
C VAL A 173 9.53 -8.31 -9.62
N ASN A 174 9.69 -7.78 -10.83
CA ASN A 174 8.77 -8.00 -11.92
C ASN A 174 9.40 -8.95 -12.95
N PRO A 175 8.85 -10.16 -13.14
CA PRO A 175 9.49 -11.17 -13.97
C PRO A 175 9.33 -10.97 -15.49
N TYR A 176 8.37 -10.15 -15.97
CA TYR A 176 8.06 -9.99 -17.42
C TYR A 176 8.19 -11.32 -18.19
N ILE A 177 7.42 -12.34 -17.80
CA ILE A 177 7.68 -13.74 -18.16
C ILE A 177 7.67 -13.95 -19.68
N ILE A 178 6.80 -13.23 -20.39
CA ILE A 178 6.79 -13.27 -21.87
C ILE A 178 8.05 -12.64 -22.45
N ARG A 179 8.48 -11.47 -21.98
CA ARG A 179 9.75 -10.87 -22.41
C ARG A 179 10.94 -11.78 -22.10
N ALA A 180 10.98 -12.38 -20.91
CA ALA A 180 12.03 -13.31 -20.52
C ALA A 180 12.03 -14.59 -21.39
N ALA A 181 10.85 -15.15 -21.69
CA ALA A 181 10.68 -16.29 -22.58
C ALA A 181 11.04 -15.94 -24.04
N ALA A 182 10.58 -14.80 -24.54
CA ALA A 182 10.86 -14.30 -25.88
C ALA A 182 12.34 -13.97 -26.09
N MET A 183 13.02 -13.38 -25.10
CA MET A 183 14.48 -13.20 -25.12
C MET A 183 15.21 -14.55 -25.18
N ARG A 184 14.76 -15.54 -24.39
CA ARG A 184 15.36 -16.87 -24.35
C ARG A 184 15.11 -17.70 -25.62
N LEU A 185 14.02 -17.43 -26.33
CA LEU A 185 13.69 -18.01 -27.63
C LEU A 185 14.31 -17.24 -28.81
N GLY A 186 15.09 -16.17 -28.55
CA GLY A 186 15.72 -15.36 -29.59
C GLY A 186 14.74 -14.52 -30.41
N TRP A 187 13.53 -14.29 -29.90
CA TRP A 187 12.49 -13.48 -30.56
C TRP A 187 12.71 -11.98 -30.40
N TYR A 188 13.62 -11.56 -29.50
CA TYR A 188 14.12 -10.20 -29.39
C TYR A 188 15.56 -10.13 -29.92
N GLY A 189 15.79 -9.27 -30.93
CA GLY A 189 17.14 -8.87 -31.34
C GLY A 189 17.82 -8.00 -30.28
N ASP A 190 19.15 -7.85 -30.41
CA ASP A 190 20.08 -7.10 -29.54
C ASP A 190 19.42 -6.04 -28.62
N PRO A 191 19.55 -6.17 -27.27
CA PRO A 191 18.91 -5.27 -26.31
C PRO A 191 19.33 -3.79 -26.44
N GLN A 192 20.43 -3.46 -27.12
CA GLN A 192 20.79 -2.06 -27.41
C GLN A 192 19.91 -1.40 -28.49
N HIS A 193 19.23 -2.19 -29.32
CA HIS A 193 18.30 -1.73 -30.36
C HIS A 193 16.81 -1.83 -29.93
N ALA A 194 16.53 -2.26 -28.69
CA ALA A 194 15.17 -2.44 -28.18
C ALA A 194 14.38 -1.14 -27.97
N ALA A 195 15.00 0.04 -28.16
CA ALA A 195 14.31 1.33 -28.14
C ALA A 195 13.35 1.52 -29.34
N ASP A 196 13.56 0.80 -30.45
CA ASP A 196 12.79 0.97 -31.70
C ASP A 196 11.79 -0.16 -32.01
N LEU A 197 11.65 -1.17 -31.16
CA LEU A 197 10.74 -2.28 -31.40
C LEU A 197 9.32 -1.96 -30.91
N LYS A 198 8.53 -1.36 -31.80
CA LYS A 198 7.05 -1.46 -31.83
C LYS A 198 6.66 -2.93 -32.01
N ALA A 199 6.81 -3.77 -30.98
CA ALA A 199 6.48 -5.19 -31.05
C ALA A 199 4.95 -5.37 -31.01
N THR A 200 4.44 -5.68 -32.20
CA THR A 200 3.07 -5.94 -32.61
C THR A 200 2.53 -7.28 -32.11
N HIS A 201 1.34 -7.28 -31.50
CA HIS A 201 0.52 -8.50 -31.36
C HIS A 201 -0.89 -8.28 -31.94
N THR A 202 -1.38 -9.27 -32.71
CA THR A 202 -2.71 -9.32 -33.31
C THR A 202 -3.78 -9.75 -32.30
N MET A 203 -5.07 -9.52 -32.61
CA MET A 203 -6.22 -9.81 -31.72
C MET A 203 -6.25 -11.22 -31.08
N PRO A 204 -5.80 -12.32 -31.73
CA PRO A 204 -5.72 -13.64 -31.07
C PRO A 204 -4.68 -13.67 -29.94
N GLY A 205 -3.53 -13.01 -30.10
CA GLY A 205 -2.50 -12.90 -29.07
C GLY A 205 -2.96 -12.08 -27.85
N ARG A 206 -3.82 -11.08 -28.07
CA ARG A 206 -4.44 -10.23 -27.03
C ARG A 206 -5.33 -11.01 -26.07
N PHE A 207 -6.18 -11.90 -26.61
CA PHE A 207 -7.08 -12.73 -25.80
C PHE A 207 -6.27 -13.72 -24.94
N THR A 208 -5.33 -14.41 -25.56
CA THR A 208 -4.44 -15.37 -24.88
C THR A 208 -3.56 -14.67 -23.85
N TYR A 209 -3.03 -13.48 -24.14
CA TYR A 209 -2.25 -12.70 -23.18
C TYR A 209 -3.09 -12.27 -21.98
N GLY A 210 -4.22 -11.59 -22.22
CA GLY A 210 -5.07 -11.02 -21.17
C GLY A 210 -5.73 -12.07 -20.27
N HIS A 211 -6.17 -13.19 -20.83
CA HIS A 211 -6.99 -14.16 -20.11
C HIS A 211 -6.28 -15.46 -19.71
N VAL A 212 -5.16 -15.81 -20.36
CA VAL A 212 -4.45 -17.08 -20.09
C VAL A 212 -3.09 -16.83 -19.47
N LEU A 213 -2.28 -15.97 -20.08
CA LEU A 213 -0.90 -15.74 -19.62
C LEU A 213 -0.85 -14.80 -18.40
N ARG A 214 -1.67 -13.73 -18.36
CA ARG A 214 -1.72 -12.80 -17.22
C ARG A 214 -2.03 -13.47 -15.87
N PRO A 215 -3.03 -14.36 -15.73
CA PRO A 215 -3.26 -15.05 -14.46
C PRO A 215 -2.06 -15.89 -14.01
N ILE A 216 -1.35 -16.52 -14.96
CA ILE A 216 -0.16 -17.33 -14.69
C ILE A 216 1.02 -16.43 -14.26
N GLU A 217 1.22 -15.30 -14.93
CA GLU A 217 2.22 -14.30 -14.56
C GLU A 217 1.98 -13.76 -13.14
N ARG A 218 0.73 -13.43 -12.79
CA ARG A 218 0.37 -13.02 -11.43
C ARG A 218 0.69 -14.10 -10.40
N LEU A 219 0.43 -15.37 -10.73
CA LEU A 219 0.70 -16.48 -9.83
C LEU A 219 2.21 -16.71 -9.64
N ILE A 220 3.01 -16.61 -10.70
CA ILE A 220 4.47 -16.79 -10.63
C ILE A 220 5.13 -15.59 -9.96
N ALA A 221 4.74 -14.35 -10.29
CA ALA A 221 5.21 -13.14 -9.62
C ALA A 221 4.90 -13.16 -8.12
N LYS A 222 3.79 -13.78 -7.70
CA LYS A 222 3.43 -13.95 -6.29
C LYS A 222 4.26 -15.03 -5.57
N ASN A 223 4.66 -16.10 -6.24
CA ASN A 223 5.18 -17.31 -5.57
C ASN A 223 6.65 -17.67 -5.86
N ALA A 224 7.23 -17.24 -6.99
CA ALA A 224 8.59 -17.61 -7.40
C ALA A 224 9.26 -16.53 -8.27
N PRO A 225 9.45 -15.31 -7.76
CA PRO A 225 9.70 -14.15 -8.61
C PRO A 225 11.19 -14.04 -9.05
N GLY A 226 12.11 -14.76 -8.41
CA GLY A 226 13.57 -14.68 -8.67
C GLY A 226 14.10 -15.42 -9.91
N ALA A 227 13.37 -16.40 -10.48
CA ALA A 227 13.89 -17.20 -11.61
C ALA A 227 13.82 -16.49 -12.97
N LEU A 228 13.03 -15.41 -13.06
CA LEU A 228 12.76 -14.66 -14.30
C LEU A 228 12.77 -13.14 -14.10
N ALA A 229 13.26 -12.61 -12.97
CA ALA A 229 13.22 -11.17 -12.65
C ALA A 229 13.85 -10.31 -13.77
N ALA A 230 13.03 -9.52 -14.47
CA ALA A 230 13.49 -8.63 -15.54
C ALA A 230 13.60 -7.18 -15.07
N GLU A 231 12.85 -6.78 -14.04
CA GLU A 231 13.02 -5.53 -13.30
C GLU A 231 12.96 -5.78 -11.79
N HIS A 232 13.70 -4.96 -11.05
CA HIS A 232 13.51 -4.78 -9.61
C HIS A 232 12.58 -3.59 -9.37
N VAL A 233 11.66 -3.73 -8.43
CA VAL A 233 10.81 -2.63 -7.94
C VAL A 233 11.21 -2.34 -6.50
N ILE A 234 11.76 -1.15 -6.31
CA ILE A 234 12.24 -0.67 -5.02
C ILE A 234 11.12 0.17 -4.41
N VAL A 235 10.65 -0.26 -3.24
CA VAL A 235 9.70 0.51 -2.43
C VAL A 235 10.51 1.26 -1.38
N ALA A 236 10.54 2.57 -1.49
CA ALA A 236 11.22 3.46 -0.55
C ALA A 236 10.24 4.47 0.06
N ARG A 237 10.63 5.08 1.18
CA ARG A 237 9.86 6.17 1.79
C ARG A 237 10.75 7.31 2.26
N LEU A 238 10.19 8.51 2.33
CA LEU A 238 10.73 9.55 3.19
C LEU A 238 10.52 9.11 4.65
N PRO A 239 11.57 8.99 5.49
CA PRO A 239 11.39 8.62 6.89
C PRO A 239 10.43 9.61 7.58
N PRO A 240 9.46 9.13 8.37
CA PRO A 240 8.56 10.01 9.09
C PRO A 240 9.32 10.82 10.15
N GLU A 241 9.12 12.13 10.14
CA GLU A 241 9.65 13.04 11.15
C GLU A 241 8.89 12.88 12.47
N PRO A 242 9.60 12.85 13.62
CA PRO A 242 8.98 12.96 14.93
C PRO A 242 8.34 14.33 15.14
N GLY A 243 7.16 14.36 15.74
CA GLY A 243 6.42 15.60 15.95
C GLY A 243 4.94 15.39 16.23
N PRO A 244 4.20 16.47 16.53
CA PRO A 244 2.77 16.40 16.78
C PRO A 244 2.03 15.91 15.53
N LEU A 245 1.03 15.04 15.72
CA LEU A 245 0.22 14.51 14.62
C LEU A 245 -1.25 14.89 14.81
N THR A 246 -1.91 15.25 13.70
CA THR A 246 -3.37 15.34 13.66
C THR A 246 -3.98 13.95 13.85
N LEU A 247 -4.87 13.81 14.84
CA LEU A 247 -5.34 12.52 15.33
C LEU A 247 -6.84 12.31 15.07
N THR A 248 -7.17 11.15 14.51
CA THR A 248 -8.52 10.59 14.54
C THR A 248 -8.59 9.42 15.53
N ILE A 249 -9.57 9.44 16.43
CA ILE A 249 -9.98 8.28 17.20
C ILE A 249 -11.11 7.57 16.47
N GLY A 250 -10.87 6.31 16.10
CA GLY A 250 -11.78 5.52 15.30
C GLY A 250 -12.47 4.42 16.10
N MET A 251 -13.76 4.24 15.89
CA MET A 251 -14.55 3.16 16.48
C MET A 251 -15.41 2.47 15.43
N LEU A 252 -15.63 1.17 15.61
CA LEU A 252 -16.60 0.40 14.85
C LEU A 252 -17.79 0.09 15.75
N THR A 253 -19.00 0.35 15.28
CA THR A 253 -20.20 0.22 16.10
C THR A 253 -21.30 -0.59 15.41
N LEU A 254 -21.97 -1.43 16.21
CA LEU A 254 -23.11 -2.24 15.79
C LEU A 254 -24.00 -2.46 17.01
N ASN A 255 -24.99 -1.61 17.25
CA ASN A 255 -25.89 -1.60 18.42
C ASN A 255 -25.13 -1.40 19.75
N GLU A 256 -24.49 -0.24 19.90
CA GLU A 256 -23.67 0.17 21.05
C GLU A 256 -24.25 1.39 21.80
N LYS A 257 -25.58 1.57 21.76
CA LYS A 257 -26.25 2.74 22.36
C LYS A 257 -25.99 2.92 23.87
N GLU A 258 -25.69 1.82 24.59
CA GLU A 258 -25.43 1.83 26.03
C GLU A 258 -24.03 2.33 26.41
N SER A 259 -23.09 2.33 25.46
CA SER A 259 -21.68 2.66 25.70
C SER A 259 -21.22 3.89 24.93
N VAL A 260 -21.76 4.15 23.73
CA VAL A 260 -21.19 5.10 22.76
C VAL A 260 -21.03 6.53 23.31
N GLU A 261 -22.01 7.05 24.04
CA GLU A 261 -21.94 8.40 24.59
C GLU A 261 -20.84 8.54 25.64
N ARG A 262 -20.81 7.61 26.61
CA ARG A 262 -19.80 7.58 27.67
C ARG A 262 -18.40 7.35 27.09
N MET A 263 -18.29 6.52 26.05
CA MET A 263 -17.03 6.25 25.38
C MET A 263 -16.49 7.52 24.70
N ILE A 264 -17.37 8.28 24.03
CA ILE A 264 -16.99 9.56 23.43
C ILE A 264 -16.55 10.56 24.51
N ASP A 265 -17.27 10.65 25.63
CA ASP A 265 -16.91 11.54 26.74
C ASP A 265 -15.52 11.17 27.33
N ASP A 266 -15.23 9.88 27.50
CA ASP A 266 -13.92 9.42 27.97
C ASP A 266 -12.81 9.67 26.95
N ILE A 267 -13.06 9.47 25.65
CA ILE A 267 -12.12 9.84 24.59
C ILE A 267 -11.79 11.34 24.66
N ARG A 268 -12.81 12.19 24.83
CA ARG A 268 -12.62 13.65 24.93
C ARG A 268 -11.81 14.06 26.16
N ARG A 269 -11.86 13.30 27.25
CA ARG A 269 -11.02 13.52 28.44
C ARG A 269 -9.54 13.31 28.13
N TYR A 270 -9.19 12.30 27.35
CA TYR A 270 -7.80 11.90 27.09
C TYR A 270 -7.22 12.44 25.77
N ALA A 271 -8.07 12.82 24.81
CA ALA A 271 -7.68 13.38 23.52
C ALA A 271 -8.69 14.46 23.07
N PRO A 272 -8.74 15.61 23.76
CA PRO A 272 -9.75 16.64 23.51
C PRO A 272 -9.69 17.22 22.08
N ASP A 273 -8.50 17.29 21.50
CA ASP A 273 -8.21 17.81 20.16
C ASP A 273 -8.48 16.80 19.03
N ALA A 274 -8.69 15.53 19.35
CA ALA A 274 -8.84 14.51 18.33
C ALA A 274 -10.21 14.58 17.62
N LYS A 275 -10.21 14.25 16.33
CA LYS A 275 -11.43 13.95 15.59
C LYS A 275 -11.96 12.59 16.04
N ILE A 276 -13.28 12.43 16.10
CA ILE A 276 -13.89 11.14 16.44
C ILE A 276 -14.68 10.66 15.22
N LEU A 277 -14.34 9.45 14.75
CA LEU A 277 -14.92 8.84 13.54
C LEU A 277 -15.47 7.46 13.87
N LEU A 278 -16.75 7.26 13.57
CA LEU A 278 -17.40 5.96 13.69
C LEU A 278 -17.73 5.41 12.31
N VAL A 279 -17.45 4.12 12.10
CA VAL A 279 -18.10 3.34 11.04
C VAL A 279 -19.17 2.47 11.68
N ASP A 280 -20.42 2.81 11.38
CA ASP A 280 -21.58 2.30 12.10
C ASP A 280 -22.48 1.45 11.21
N SER A 281 -22.86 0.28 11.72
CA SER A 281 -23.79 -0.67 11.08
C SER A 281 -25.04 -0.92 11.93
N SER A 282 -25.33 -0.04 12.89
CA SER A 282 -26.37 -0.24 13.90
C SER A 282 -27.78 -0.07 13.37
N SER A 283 -28.72 -0.84 13.92
CA SER A 283 -30.16 -0.69 13.70
C SER A 283 -30.87 0.07 14.82
N ASP A 284 -30.14 0.40 15.89
CA ASP A 284 -30.62 1.22 17.01
C ASP A 284 -30.13 2.68 16.90
N GLU A 285 -30.32 3.45 17.98
CA GLU A 285 -30.03 4.88 18.09
C GLU A 285 -28.52 5.22 18.24
N THR A 286 -27.63 4.22 18.16
CA THR A 286 -26.16 4.42 18.28
C THR A 286 -25.61 5.57 17.42
N PRO A 287 -25.94 5.69 16.11
CA PRO A 287 -25.35 6.74 15.28
C PRO A 287 -25.95 8.13 15.58
N GLU A 288 -27.20 8.23 16.03
CA GLU A 288 -27.82 9.50 16.44
C GLU A 288 -27.14 10.03 17.71
N LEU A 289 -26.97 9.17 18.72
CA LEU A 289 -26.28 9.49 19.96
C LEU A 289 -24.83 9.94 19.72
N ALA A 290 -24.10 9.22 18.85
CA ALA A 290 -22.72 9.59 18.51
C ALA A 290 -22.64 10.95 17.80
N ARG A 291 -23.56 11.24 16.87
CA ARG A 291 -23.60 12.56 16.20
C ARG A 291 -23.95 13.68 17.17
N ALA A 292 -24.87 13.46 18.10
CA ALA A 292 -25.22 14.43 19.13
C ALA A 292 -24.03 14.81 20.01
N LYS A 293 -23.09 13.87 20.23
CA LYS A 293 -21.81 14.09 20.92
C LYS A 293 -20.69 14.66 20.02
N GLY A 294 -21.00 15.04 18.79
CA GLY A 294 -20.05 15.68 17.87
C GLY A 294 -19.11 14.71 17.15
N ALA A 295 -19.41 13.41 17.12
CA ALA A 295 -18.65 12.45 16.34
C ALA A 295 -19.13 12.40 14.87
N ARG A 296 -18.18 12.20 13.95
CA ARG A 296 -18.50 11.95 12.54
C ARG A 296 -18.89 10.48 12.39
N VAL A 297 -20.08 10.22 11.84
CA VAL A 297 -20.59 8.85 11.67
C VAL A 297 -20.77 8.50 10.21
N VAL A 298 -20.07 7.46 9.77
CA VAL A 298 -20.12 6.89 8.43
C VAL A 298 -20.93 5.60 8.47
N ARG A 299 -22.12 5.60 7.84
CA ARG A 299 -23.03 4.44 7.86
C ARG A 299 -22.60 3.38 6.84
N GLN A 300 -22.53 2.12 7.28
CA GLN A 300 -22.32 0.94 6.42
C GLN A 300 -23.59 0.09 6.44
N LEU A 301 -24.54 0.45 5.57
CA LEU A 301 -25.79 -0.28 5.40
C LEU A 301 -25.89 -0.85 3.98
N PRO A 302 -26.25 -2.13 3.81
CA PRO A 302 -26.41 -3.14 4.86
C PRO A 302 -25.07 -3.47 5.58
N PRO A 303 -25.08 -4.03 6.81
CA PRO A 303 -23.87 -4.43 7.50
C PRO A 303 -23.03 -5.40 6.67
N ARG A 304 -21.73 -5.13 6.50
CA ARG A 304 -20.81 -5.97 5.68
C ARG A 304 -19.76 -6.72 6.50
N GLY A 305 -19.82 -6.62 7.83
CA GLY A 305 -18.89 -7.28 8.75
C GLY A 305 -17.77 -6.37 9.25
N HIS A 306 -16.92 -6.90 10.14
CA HIS A 306 -15.87 -6.13 10.82
C HIS A 306 -14.79 -5.66 9.85
N GLY A 307 -14.33 -6.55 8.95
CA GLY A 307 -13.29 -6.25 7.97
C GLY A 307 -13.58 -5.04 7.10
N PRO A 308 -14.71 -4.99 6.37
CA PRO A 308 -15.04 -3.86 5.52
C PRO A 308 -15.29 -2.57 6.31
N ALA A 309 -15.74 -2.69 7.56
CA ALA A 309 -15.93 -1.54 8.44
C ALA A 309 -14.60 -0.93 8.89
N MET A 310 -13.63 -1.78 9.28
CA MET A 310 -12.27 -1.36 9.62
C MET A 310 -11.52 -0.78 8.42
N GLU A 311 -11.60 -1.42 7.25
CA GLU A 311 -11.03 -0.90 6.01
C GLU A 311 -11.56 0.51 5.74
N ARG A 312 -12.89 0.69 5.80
CA ARG A 312 -13.53 1.99 5.62
C ARG A 312 -13.08 3.01 6.66
N LEU A 313 -12.97 2.61 7.93
CA LEU A 313 -12.51 3.49 9.01
C LEU A 313 -11.09 4.01 8.73
N MET A 314 -10.18 3.10 8.38
CA MET A 314 -8.78 3.41 8.10
C MET A 314 -8.64 4.42 6.95
N TYR A 315 -9.31 4.18 5.82
CA TYR A 315 -9.19 5.08 4.65
C TYR A 315 -10.04 6.35 4.76
N GLU A 316 -11.12 6.37 5.55
CA GLU A 316 -11.81 7.63 5.86
C GLU A 316 -10.96 8.52 6.78
N ALA A 317 -10.31 7.94 7.80
CA ALA A 317 -9.37 8.67 8.65
C ALA A 317 -8.15 9.17 7.85
N ALA A 318 -7.62 8.34 6.93
CA ALA A 318 -6.47 8.67 6.09
C ALA A 318 -6.64 9.90 5.19
N LYS A 319 -7.89 10.35 4.97
CA LYS A 319 -8.20 11.56 4.19
C LYS A 319 -7.95 12.84 4.96
N GLU A 320 -8.08 12.82 6.29
CA GLU A 320 -8.22 14.04 7.08
C GLU A 320 -7.28 14.17 8.29
N SER A 321 -6.49 13.13 8.58
CA SER A 321 -5.58 13.08 9.72
C SER A 321 -4.27 12.39 9.35
N GLU A 322 -3.27 12.52 10.22
CA GLU A 322 -1.96 11.88 10.08
C GLU A 322 -1.82 10.62 10.93
N ALA A 323 -2.60 10.51 12.01
CA ALA A 323 -2.69 9.34 12.86
C ALA A 323 -4.12 8.85 13.07
N LEU A 324 -4.28 7.53 13.22
CA LEU A 324 -5.50 6.87 13.65
C LEU A 324 -5.21 6.04 14.89
N ILE A 325 -5.98 6.24 15.96
CA ILE A 325 -6.06 5.28 17.06
C ILE A 325 -7.43 4.63 17.01
N TYR A 326 -7.46 3.32 16.78
CA TYR A 326 -8.65 2.49 16.81
C TYR A 326 -8.83 1.91 18.22
N LEU A 327 -10.06 1.89 18.71
CA LEU A 327 -10.47 1.17 19.93
C LEU A 327 -11.93 0.67 19.83
N ASP A 328 -12.23 -0.43 20.53
CA ASP A 328 -13.59 -0.98 20.60
C ASP A 328 -14.51 -0.09 21.46
N CYS A 329 -15.77 0.08 21.04
CA CYS A 329 -16.77 0.93 21.69
C CYS A 329 -17.53 0.20 22.82
N ASP A 330 -16.83 -0.55 23.66
CA ASP A 330 -17.44 -1.45 24.67
C ASP A 330 -16.69 -1.48 26.00
N PHE A 331 -15.78 -0.52 26.22
CA PHE A 331 -14.92 -0.37 27.39
C PHE A 331 -13.92 -1.51 27.66
N THR A 332 -13.78 -2.48 26.74
CA THR A 332 -12.76 -3.52 26.88
C THR A 332 -11.33 -2.98 26.83
N TYR A 333 -11.13 -1.83 26.16
CA TYR A 333 -9.87 -1.10 26.11
C TYR A 333 -9.97 0.23 26.83
N PRO A 334 -9.02 0.53 27.74
CA PRO A 334 -9.03 1.79 28.50
C PRO A 334 -8.63 2.99 27.63
N ALA A 335 -9.50 4.00 27.55
CA ALA A 335 -9.25 5.23 26.80
C ALA A 335 -8.05 6.04 27.33
N GLU A 336 -7.66 5.85 28.61
CA GLU A 336 -6.45 6.44 29.21
C GLU A 336 -5.14 6.03 28.53
N MET A 337 -5.15 4.99 27.69
CA MET A 337 -3.98 4.58 26.92
C MET A 337 -3.80 5.37 25.62
N ILE A 338 -4.81 6.17 25.20
CA ILE A 338 -4.75 7.00 23.99
C ILE A 338 -3.51 7.92 23.99
N PRO A 339 -3.19 8.67 25.07
CA PRO A 339 -2.00 9.54 25.11
C PRO A 339 -0.69 8.77 24.94
N LYS A 340 -0.58 7.58 25.54
CA LYS A 340 0.62 6.72 25.41
C LYS A 340 0.82 6.26 23.97
N ILE A 341 -0.25 5.81 23.31
CA ILE A 341 -0.20 5.40 21.90
C ILE A 341 0.15 6.60 21.01
N ARG A 342 -0.49 7.76 21.24
CA ARG A 342 -0.20 8.99 20.50
C ARG A 342 1.28 9.36 20.59
N ALA A 343 1.85 9.37 21.79
CA ALA A 343 3.26 9.71 22.00
C ALA A 343 4.22 8.77 21.23
N MET A 344 3.91 7.48 21.14
CA MET A 344 4.71 6.54 20.33
C MET A 344 4.60 6.82 18.83
N LEU A 345 3.41 7.14 18.32
CA LEU A 345 3.23 7.51 16.92
C LEU A 345 3.98 8.80 16.58
N GLU A 346 3.89 9.80 17.46
CA GLU A 346 4.58 11.08 17.37
C GLU A 346 6.10 10.93 17.47
N SER A 347 6.61 9.86 18.11
CA SER A 347 8.05 9.54 18.12
C SER A 347 8.55 8.84 16.85
N GLY A 348 7.71 8.71 15.81
CA GLY A 348 8.09 8.07 14.55
C GLY A 348 7.83 6.56 14.48
N VAL A 349 7.03 5.99 15.38
CA VAL A 349 6.52 4.62 15.26
C VAL A 349 5.39 4.59 14.23
N ASP A 350 5.38 3.60 13.34
CA ASP A 350 4.40 3.50 12.26
C ASP A 350 3.11 2.79 12.71
N LEU A 351 3.28 1.78 13.59
CA LEU A 351 2.21 0.96 14.11
C LEU A 351 2.45 0.65 15.60
N VAL A 352 1.45 0.91 16.43
CA VAL A 352 1.44 0.56 17.84
C VAL A 352 0.35 -0.47 18.10
N ASN A 353 0.73 -1.64 18.61
CA ASN A 353 -0.17 -2.73 18.99
C ASN A 353 -0.33 -2.81 20.52
N ALA A 354 -1.52 -2.55 21.05
CA ALA A 354 -1.78 -2.70 22.48
C ALA A 354 -2.16 -4.17 22.77
N SER A 355 -1.22 -4.96 23.28
CA SER A 355 -1.39 -6.40 23.47
C SER A 355 -2.10 -6.72 24.77
N ARG A 356 -3.22 -7.45 24.68
CA ARG A 356 -3.92 -7.97 25.86
C ARG A 356 -3.30 -9.26 26.37
N THR A 357 -2.62 -9.99 25.48
CA THR A 357 -2.21 -11.38 25.71
C THR A 357 -0.71 -11.54 25.97
N SER A 358 0.00 -10.44 26.26
CA SER A 358 1.33 -10.48 26.87
C SER A 358 1.30 -11.18 28.24
N THR A 359 0.23 -10.98 28.99
CA THR A 359 -0.13 -11.72 30.22
C THR A 359 -1.55 -12.26 30.08
N TYR A 360 -1.94 -13.28 30.87
CA TYR A 360 -3.33 -13.77 30.84
C TYR A 360 -4.29 -12.68 31.36
N PRO A 361 -5.22 -12.17 30.54
CA PRO A 361 -6.20 -11.19 30.99
C PRO A 361 -7.37 -11.89 31.68
N LYS A 362 -7.66 -11.54 32.94
CA LYS A 362 -8.74 -12.18 33.72
C LYS A 362 -10.11 -12.08 33.07
N ALA A 363 -10.39 -10.98 32.37
CA ALA A 363 -11.66 -10.77 31.67
C ALA A 363 -11.79 -11.55 30.34
N MET A 364 -10.75 -12.29 29.92
CA MET A 364 -10.76 -13.07 28.68
C MET A 364 -10.99 -14.56 28.93
N PRO A 365 -11.97 -15.20 28.25
CA PRO A 365 -12.13 -16.65 28.30
C PRO A 365 -10.85 -17.39 27.88
N VAL A 366 -10.44 -18.40 28.66
CA VAL A 366 -9.20 -19.19 28.42
C VAL A 366 -9.09 -19.71 26.98
N PRO A 367 -10.15 -20.26 26.34
CA PRO A 367 -10.05 -20.72 24.96
C PRO A 367 -9.70 -19.60 23.96
N ASN A 368 -10.19 -18.37 24.19
CA ASN A 368 -9.87 -17.23 23.34
C ASN A 368 -8.41 -16.81 23.51
N PHE A 369 -7.90 -16.81 24.75
CA PHE A 369 -6.49 -16.55 25.04
C PHE A 369 -5.58 -17.58 24.36
N MET A 370 -5.89 -18.87 24.50
CA MET A 370 -5.11 -19.95 23.87
C MET A 370 -5.13 -19.87 22.35
N ALA A 371 -6.30 -19.62 21.75
CA ALA A 371 -6.42 -19.46 20.30
C ALA A 371 -5.59 -18.27 19.80
N ASN A 372 -5.65 -17.12 20.49
CA ASN A 372 -4.86 -15.94 20.10
C ASN A 372 -3.35 -16.20 20.21
N ARG A 373 -2.91 -16.87 21.29
CA ARG A 373 -1.50 -17.28 21.46
C ARG A 373 -1.05 -18.26 20.37
N PHE A 374 -1.92 -19.17 19.95
CA PHE A 374 -1.64 -20.08 18.84
C PHE A 374 -1.49 -19.34 17.51
N PHE A 375 -2.39 -18.40 17.20
CA PHE A 375 -2.27 -17.59 15.98
C PHE A 375 -1.04 -16.68 16.00
N ALA A 376 -0.71 -16.10 17.16
CA ALA A 376 0.51 -15.32 17.34
C ALA A 376 1.77 -16.17 17.12
N ALA A 377 1.82 -17.40 17.67
CA ALA A 377 2.91 -18.34 17.42
C ALA A 377 3.01 -18.72 15.93
N THR A 378 1.88 -18.90 15.25
CA THR A 378 1.83 -19.18 13.81
C THR A 378 2.34 -17.99 13.00
N ALA A 379 1.96 -16.76 13.34
CA ALA A 379 2.47 -15.55 12.70
C ALA A 379 3.99 -15.39 12.89
N GLN A 380 4.51 -15.70 14.08
CA GLN A 380 5.94 -15.74 14.34
C GLN A 380 6.65 -16.82 13.52
N LEU A 381 6.08 -18.02 13.42
CA LEU A 381 6.66 -19.14 12.67
C LEU A 381 6.72 -18.85 11.17
N VAL A 382 5.62 -18.36 10.59
CA VAL A 382 5.49 -18.16 9.14
C VAL A 382 6.12 -16.84 8.68
N HIS A 383 5.96 -15.76 9.46
CA HIS A 383 6.34 -14.41 9.05
C HIS A 383 7.50 -13.80 9.84
N GLY A 384 7.94 -14.46 10.91
CA GLY A 384 8.99 -13.94 11.80
C GLY A 384 8.55 -12.68 12.56
N VAL A 385 7.24 -12.50 12.79
CA VAL A 385 6.65 -11.36 13.52
C VAL A 385 6.42 -11.77 14.98
N PRO A 386 7.16 -11.20 15.96
CA PRO A 386 7.14 -11.65 17.35
C PRO A 386 5.98 -11.04 18.15
N THR A 387 4.81 -10.94 17.53
CA THR A 387 3.60 -10.43 18.20
C THR A 387 3.11 -11.41 19.25
N THR A 388 2.51 -10.86 20.31
CA THR A 388 1.80 -11.64 21.33
C THR A 388 0.29 -11.55 21.20
N ASP A 389 -0.25 -10.59 20.41
CA ASP A 389 -1.68 -10.38 20.18
C ASP A 389 -1.99 -9.94 18.73
N VAL A 390 -2.45 -10.89 17.91
CA VAL A 390 -2.81 -10.65 16.50
C VAL A 390 -4.21 -10.06 16.31
N HIS A 391 -5.06 -10.15 17.32
CA HIS A 391 -6.47 -9.74 17.28
C HIS A 391 -6.78 -8.56 18.21
N SER A 392 -5.77 -7.77 18.57
CA SER A 392 -5.99 -6.58 19.39
C SER A 392 -6.98 -5.62 18.70
N GLY A 393 -7.90 -5.13 19.51
CA GLY A 393 -8.93 -4.16 19.22
C GLY A 393 -8.53 -2.74 19.60
N MET A 394 -7.29 -2.51 20.07
CA MET A 394 -6.73 -1.18 20.25
C MET A 394 -5.36 -1.04 19.60
N ARG A 395 -5.27 -0.15 18.61
CA ARG A 395 -4.04 0.06 17.82
C ARG A 395 -3.90 1.49 17.35
N GLY A 396 -2.66 1.97 17.28
CA GLY A 396 -2.30 3.23 16.67
C GLY A 396 -1.64 3.03 15.31
N TYR A 397 -1.97 3.85 14.32
CA TYR A 397 -1.44 3.80 12.96
C TYR A 397 -1.02 5.19 12.50
N ARG A 398 0.18 5.34 11.91
CA ARG A 398 0.46 6.47 11.03
C ARG A 398 -0.28 6.26 9.71
N LEU A 399 -1.04 7.25 9.28
CA LEU A 399 -1.90 7.14 8.11
C LEU A 399 -1.12 7.19 6.79
N SER A 400 0.11 7.71 6.78
CA SER A 400 1.04 7.57 5.64
C SER A 400 1.38 6.10 5.36
N MET A 401 1.61 5.29 6.40
CA MET A 401 1.75 3.83 6.26
C MET A 401 0.45 3.20 5.74
N VAL A 402 -0.71 3.57 6.28
CA VAL A 402 -2.00 3.01 5.84
C VAL A 402 -2.25 3.26 4.35
N ARG A 403 -1.93 4.46 3.85
CA ARG A 403 -2.07 4.82 2.43
C ARG A 403 -1.14 4.02 1.51
N ALA A 404 -0.02 3.50 2.02
CA ALA A 404 0.92 2.69 1.25
C ALA A 404 0.46 1.24 1.01
N PHE A 405 -0.64 0.83 1.64
CA PHE A 405 -1.23 -0.49 1.46
C PHE A 405 -2.62 -0.38 0.81
N ASP A 406 -3.04 -1.47 0.18
CA ASP A 406 -4.40 -1.70 -0.27
C ASP A 406 -4.97 -2.87 0.54
N PHE A 407 -5.17 -2.63 1.84
CA PHE A 407 -5.74 -3.63 2.74
C PHE A 407 -7.07 -4.17 2.22
N ASP A 408 -7.15 -5.49 2.11
CA ASP A 408 -8.38 -6.18 1.75
C ASP A 408 -9.31 -6.25 2.98
N GLY A 409 -10.44 -5.57 2.90
CA GLY A 409 -11.48 -5.62 3.91
C GLY A 409 -12.31 -6.89 3.92
N GLU A 410 -12.20 -7.78 2.93
CA GLU A 410 -13.03 -8.99 2.90
C GLU A 410 -12.72 -9.96 4.06
N GLY A 411 -13.74 -10.31 4.83
CA GLY A 411 -13.62 -11.23 5.98
C GLY A 411 -13.26 -10.56 7.31
N ASP A 412 -13.37 -11.31 8.41
CA ASP A 412 -13.34 -10.76 9.77
C ASP A 412 -11.93 -10.62 10.40
N ALA A 413 -10.86 -10.90 9.64
CA ALA A 413 -9.49 -11.01 10.17
C ALA A 413 -8.54 -9.89 9.70
N ILE A 414 -9.06 -8.73 9.26
CA ILE A 414 -8.24 -7.56 8.89
C ILE A 414 -7.27 -7.05 9.97
N PRO A 415 -7.52 -7.24 11.29
CA PRO A 415 -6.49 -6.94 12.28
C PRO A 415 -5.19 -7.74 12.05
N LEU A 416 -5.24 -8.90 11.41
CA LEU A 416 -4.01 -9.63 11.10
C LEU A 416 -3.18 -8.90 10.03
N ASP A 417 -3.80 -8.53 8.91
CA ASP A 417 -3.09 -7.93 7.77
C ASP A 417 -2.51 -6.56 8.13
N THR A 418 -3.27 -5.77 8.87
CA THR A 418 -2.86 -4.44 9.37
C THR A 418 -1.70 -4.50 10.37
N LEU A 419 -1.32 -5.70 10.84
CA LEU A 419 -0.15 -5.95 11.68
C LEU A 419 0.98 -6.63 10.91
N ILE A 420 0.68 -7.73 10.22
CA ILE A 420 1.69 -8.57 9.56
C ILE A 420 2.28 -7.86 8.34
N LEU A 421 1.46 -7.24 7.49
CA LEU A 421 1.96 -6.63 6.25
C LEU A 421 2.91 -5.46 6.53
N PRO A 422 2.62 -4.52 7.46
CA PRO A 422 3.59 -3.51 7.86
C PRO A 422 4.86 -4.11 8.49
N ALA A 423 4.72 -5.08 9.38
CA ALA A 423 5.87 -5.72 10.05
C ALA A 423 6.81 -6.44 9.06
N ARG A 424 6.26 -7.06 8.01
CA ARG A 424 7.04 -7.66 6.92
C ARG A 424 7.66 -6.63 5.98
N SER A 425 7.04 -5.47 5.87
CA SER A 425 7.43 -4.38 4.98
C SER A 425 8.37 -3.36 5.63
N ASN A 426 9.10 -3.75 6.68
CA ASN A 426 10.12 -2.95 7.37
C ASN A 426 9.59 -1.65 8.05
N TYR A 427 8.29 -1.54 8.30
CA TYR A 427 7.75 -0.46 9.13
C TYR A 427 8.13 -0.67 10.61
N LYS A 428 8.23 0.44 11.35
CA LYS A 428 8.52 0.43 12.79
C LYS A 428 7.26 0.05 13.56
N VAL A 429 7.27 -1.14 14.15
CA VAL A 429 6.14 -1.67 14.93
C VAL A 429 6.53 -1.80 16.39
N VAL A 430 5.72 -1.23 17.28
CA VAL A 430 5.86 -1.39 18.72
C VAL A 430 4.64 -2.12 19.26
N GLU A 431 4.87 -3.16 20.03
CA GLU A 431 3.85 -3.83 20.81
C GLU A 431 4.10 -3.57 22.29
N PHE A 432 3.07 -3.18 23.04
CA PHE A 432 3.16 -2.99 24.48
C PHE A 432 1.94 -3.61 25.19
N PRO A 433 2.10 -4.07 26.45
CA PRO A 433 1.02 -4.71 27.19
C PRO A 433 -0.03 -3.69 27.65
N ILE A 434 -1.30 -4.08 27.59
CA ILE A 434 -2.43 -3.30 28.11
C ILE A 434 -3.30 -4.18 29.01
N ASP A 435 -4.01 -3.55 29.94
CA ASP A 435 -5.05 -4.24 30.69
C ASP A 435 -6.32 -4.39 29.85
N TYR A 436 -7.00 -5.52 30.01
CA TYR A 436 -8.21 -5.86 29.28
C TYR A 436 -9.37 -5.96 30.26
N ASN A 437 -10.35 -5.07 30.11
CA ASN A 437 -11.45 -4.91 31.04
C ASN A 437 -12.66 -5.77 30.65
N GLU A 438 -13.61 -5.88 31.58
CA GLU A 438 -14.90 -6.49 31.28
C GLU A 438 -15.67 -5.66 30.24
N ARG A 439 -16.27 -6.36 29.28
CA ARG A 439 -17.04 -5.77 28.19
C ARG A 439 -18.39 -5.28 28.69
N VAL A 440 -18.81 -4.09 28.26
CA VAL A 440 -20.20 -3.66 28.35
C VAL A 440 -20.97 -4.20 27.13
N GLY A 441 -22.02 -4.99 27.37
CA GLY A 441 -22.83 -5.63 26.33
C GLY A 441 -22.29 -6.99 25.85
N PHE A 442 -22.85 -7.52 24.75
CA PHE A 442 -22.57 -8.86 24.24
C PHE A 442 -21.60 -8.88 23.03
N SER A 443 -20.83 -9.96 22.89
CA SER A 443 -19.96 -10.16 21.72
C SER A 443 -20.77 -10.50 20.46
N LYS A 444 -20.52 -9.77 19.37
CA LYS A 444 -21.22 -9.91 18.08
C LYS A 444 -20.37 -10.62 17.01
N LEU A 445 -19.18 -11.12 17.36
CA LEU A 445 -18.23 -11.74 16.44
C LEU A 445 -18.49 -13.23 16.24
N ALA A 446 -18.52 -13.67 14.97
CA ALA A 446 -18.69 -15.07 14.59
C ALA A 446 -17.36 -15.85 14.72
N LYS A 447 -17.21 -16.64 15.78
CA LYS A 447 -15.94 -17.31 16.15
C LYS A 447 -15.37 -18.25 15.07
N LEU A 448 -16.18 -19.15 14.50
CA LEU A 448 -15.72 -20.13 13.50
C LEU A 448 -15.29 -19.45 12.19
N ARG A 449 -16.08 -18.48 11.73
CA ARG A 449 -15.78 -17.72 10.51
C ARG A 449 -14.49 -16.91 10.69
N GLY A 450 -14.30 -16.28 11.85
CA GLY A 450 -13.08 -15.57 12.21
C GLY A 450 -11.84 -16.45 12.12
N THR A 451 -11.86 -17.64 12.73
CA THR A 451 -10.75 -18.61 12.69
C THR A 451 -10.31 -18.97 11.27
N VAL A 452 -11.25 -19.29 10.38
CA VAL A 452 -10.95 -19.65 8.98
C VAL A 452 -10.29 -18.46 8.25
N TRP A 453 -10.83 -17.26 8.42
CA TRP A 453 -10.25 -16.06 7.83
C TRP A 453 -8.86 -15.73 8.37
N THR A 454 -8.59 -15.99 9.66
CA THR A 454 -7.25 -15.83 10.22
C THR A 454 -6.23 -16.71 9.50
N PHE A 455 -6.56 -17.99 9.25
CA PHE A 455 -5.66 -18.87 8.48
C PHE A 455 -5.48 -18.42 7.03
N ILE A 456 -6.56 -18.04 6.35
CA ILE A 456 -6.50 -17.51 4.97
C ILE A 456 -5.55 -16.31 4.90
N ARG A 457 -5.64 -15.38 5.86
CA ARG A 457 -4.79 -14.19 5.88
C ARG A 457 -3.35 -14.45 6.29
N ILE A 458 -3.09 -15.35 7.25
CA ILE A 458 -1.72 -15.82 7.55
C ILE A 458 -1.09 -16.40 6.28
N ALA A 459 -1.81 -17.22 5.53
CA ALA A 459 -1.32 -17.78 4.27
C ALA A 459 -1.20 -16.72 3.16
N GLY A 460 -2.14 -15.78 3.07
CA GLY A 460 -2.16 -14.72 2.05
C GLY A 460 -1.00 -13.73 2.16
N ALA A 461 -0.46 -13.52 3.36
CA ALA A 461 0.72 -12.70 3.59
C ALA A 461 2.05 -13.36 3.15
N ILE A 462 2.03 -14.65 2.76
CA ILE A 462 3.19 -15.34 2.19
C ILE A 462 3.51 -14.72 0.81
N GLY A 463 4.78 -14.36 0.60
CA GLY A 463 5.26 -13.72 -0.64
C GLY A 463 5.19 -12.18 -0.66
N HIS A 464 4.66 -11.53 0.38
CA HIS A 464 4.76 -10.07 0.51
C HIS A 464 6.15 -9.68 1.06
N GLY A 465 6.93 -8.98 0.23
CA GLY A 465 8.19 -8.33 0.56
C GLY A 465 9.29 -9.27 1.02
N ASP A 466 10.29 -9.51 0.16
CA ASP A 466 11.57 -10.05 0.61
C ASP A 466 12.38 -8.92 1.27
N ARG A 467 12.81 -9.16 2.52
CA ARG A 467 13.48 -8.14 3.34
C ARG A 467 14.83 -7.78 2.72
N VAL A 468 15.05 -6.49 2.44
CA VAL A 468 16.41 -5.98 2.23
C VAL A 468 17.10 -5.91 3.59
N ARG A 469 17.67 -7.04 4.01
CA ARG A 469 18.83 -7.23 4.91
C ARG A 469 19.11 -6.14 5.99
N ARG A 470 18.09 -5.65 6.71
CA ARG A 470 18.26 -4.83 7.93
C ARG A 470 17.38 -5.37 9.07
N GLY A 471 17.90 -5.24 10.29
CA GLY A 471 17.42 -5.89 11.52
C GLY A 471 15.94 -5.66 11.85
N ARG A 472 15.41 -6.46 12.78
CA ARG A 472 13.99 -6.43 13.17
C ARG A 472 13.62 -5.03 13.70
N ARG A 473 12.74 -4.30 12.99
CA ARG A 473 12.09 -3.05 13.45
C ARG A 473 10.78 -3.29 14.21
N TYR A 474 10.62 -4.51 14.70
CA TYR A 474 9.53 -4.92 15.56
C TYR A 474 10.07 -5.04 16.99
N SER A 475 9.47 -4.30 17.92
CA SER A 475 9.82 -4.38 19.34
C SER A 475 8.61 -4.74 20.18
N VAL A 476 8.81 -5.60 21.17
CA VAL A 476 7.82 -5.95 22.20
C VAL A 476 8.33 -5.40 23.51
N GLN A 477 7.60 -4.46 24.11
CA GLN A 477 7.92 -3.93 25.43
C GLN A 477 7.50 -4.94 26.50
N ALA A 478 8.37 -5.17 27.48
CA ALA A 478 7.99 -5.87 28.70
C ALA A 478 7.06 -4.99 29.54
N ARG A 479 6.29 -5.62 30.44
CA ARG A 479 5.54 -4.89 31.47
C ARG A 479 6.47 -4.19 32.44
#